data_AF-A0A4P5U3D4-F1
#
_entry.id   AF-A0A4P5U3D4-F1
#
_cell.length_a   1.000
_cell.length_b   1.000
_cell.length_c   1.000
_cell.angle_alpha   90.00
_cell.angle_beta   90.00
_cell.angle_gamma   90.00
#
_symmetry.space_group_name_H-M   'P 1'
#
loop_
_entity.id
_entity.type
_entity.pdbx_description
1 polymer ?
#
loop_
_entity_poly.entity_id
_entity_poly.type
_entity_poly.pdbx_seq_one_letter_code
_entity_poly.pdbx_strand_id
1 'polypeptide(L)' 'MEFLTILGIIFSFMFASILLLNLRHWFTGEPFRGTCSSNNPMLKDQLGDCTLCGKKADEACQMPKVQ' A
#
# COMPACT_ATOMS: atom_id res chain seq x y z
N MET A 1 3.25 5.81 35.19
CA MET A 1 3.14 4.52 34.46
C MET A 1 2.23 4.68 33.26
N GLU A 2 1.02 5.22 33.43
CA GLU A 2 0.06 5.49 32.34
C GLU A 2 0.64 6.19 31.09
N PHE A 3 1.43 7.25 31.26
CA PHE A 3 2.03 7.97 30.12
C PHE A 3 2.96 7.08 29.27
N LEU A 4 3.85 6.31 29.90
CA LEU A 4 4.78 5.43 29.21
C LEU A 4 4.03 4.26 28.54
N THR A 5 2.96 3.76 29.16
CA THR A 5 2.10 2.73 28.58
C THR A 5 1.41 3.23 27.31
N ILE A 6 0.80 4.42 27.36
CA ILE A 6 0.13 5.02 26.18
C ILE A 6 1.15 5.29 25.06
N LEU A 7 2.31 5.85 25.41
CA LEU A 7 3.40 6.10 24.47
C LEU A 7 3.85 4.79 23.79
N GLY A 8 4.04 3.73 24.57
CA GLY A 8 4.40 2.41 24.06
C GLY A 8 3.35 1.82 23.11
N ILE A 9 2.06 1.97 23.43
CA ILE A 9 0.96 1.51 22.57
C ILE A 9 1.03 2.23 21.22
N ILE A 10 1.13 3.57 21.22
CA ILE A 10 1.18 4.38 19.98
C ILE A 10 2.34 3.93 19.09
N PHE A 11 3.55 3.82 19.64
CA PHE A 11 4.70 3.37 18.87
C PHE A 11 4.54 1.95 18.34
N SER A 12 3.94 1.04 19.12
CA SER A 12 3.69 -0.34 18.67
C SER A 12 2.74 -0.39 17.47
N PHE A 13 1.64 0.37 17.49
CA PHE A 13 0.68 0.41 16.39
C PHE A 13 1.29 1.07 15.15
N MET A 14 2.09 2.12 15.33
CA MET A 14 2.80 2.77 14.23
C MET A 14 3.78 1.81 13.56
N PHE A 15 4.59 1.09 14.34
CA PHE A 15 5.53 0.10 13.81
C PHE A 15 4.79 -1.04 13.11
N ALA A 16 3.77 -1.62 13.76
CA ALA A 16 2.95 -2.68 13.18
C ALA A 16 2.35 -2.27 11.83
N SER A 17 1.88 -1.03 11.69
CA SER A 17 1.36 -0.52 10.41
C SER A 17 2.42 -0.49 9.30
N ILE A 18 3.65 -0.06 9.60
CA ILE A 18 4.75 -0.05 8.63
C ILE A 18 5.12 -1.48 8.21
N LEU A 19 5.19 -2.40 9.18
CA LEU A 19 5.43 -3.82 8.93
C LEU A 19 4.36 -4.40 7.98
N LEU A 20 3.08 -4.14 8.29
CA LEU A 20 1.95 -4.67 7.53
C LEU A 20 1.84 -4.08 6.12
N LEU A 21 2.15 -2.79 5.94
CA LEU A 21 2.15 -2.16 4.61
C LEU A 21 3.21 -2.76 3.67
N ASN A 22 4.29 -3.29 4.23
CA ASN A 22 5.41 -3.87 3.49
C ASN A 22 5.42 -5.41 3.50
N LEU A 23 4.33 -6.05 3.94
CA LEU A 23 4.26 -7.51 4.08
C LEU A 23 4.60 -8.23 2.76
N ARG A 24 4.06 -7.72 1.64
CA ARG A 24 4.38 -8.25 0.30
C ARG A 24 5.88 -8.24 0.01
N HIS A 25 6.56 -7.16 0.35
CA HIS A 25 7.99 -7.04 0.10
C HIS A 25 8.80 -8.09 0.86
N TRP A 26 8.46 -8.37 2.11
CA TRP A 26 9.18 -9.38 2.90
C TRP A 26 8.86 -10.82 2.51
N PHE A 27 7.62 -11.11 2.11
CA PHE A 27 7.24 -12.47 1.76
C PHE A 27 7.52 -12.83 0.31
N THR A 28 7.42 -11.89 -0.64
CA THR A 28 7.59 -12.18 -2.08
C THR A 28 8.80 -11.48 -2.71
N GLY A 29 9.50 -10.61 -1.98
CA GLY A 29 10.60 -9.81 -2.53
C GLY A 29 10.16 -8.74 -3.54
N GLU A 30 8.86 -8.68 -3.87
CA GLU A 30 8.35 -7.76 -4.87
C GLU A 30 8.00 -6.40 -4.25
N PRO A 31 8.27 -5.29 -4.96
CA PRO A 31 7.86 -3.98 -4.50
C PRO A 31 6.34 -3.88 -4.40
N PHE A 32 5.89 -3.01 -3.49
CA PHE A 32 4.49 -2.68 -3.34
C PHE A 32 3.93 -2.08 -4.64
N ARG A 33 2.93 -2.73 -5.25
CA ARG A 33 2.37 -2.35 -6.56
C ARG A 33 1.21 -1.34 -6.48
N GLY A 34 1.20 -0.46 -5.47
CA GLY A 34 0.08 0.46 -5.24
C GLY A 34 -1.17 -0.23 -4.64
N THR A 35 -2.07 0.56 -4.05
CA THR A 35 -3.41 0.08 -3.67
C THR A 35 -4.40 0.45 -4.78
N CYS A 36 -5.63 -0.08 -4.75
CA CYS A 36 -6.71 0.39 -5.61
C CYS A 36 -7.00 1.89 -5.45
N SER A 37 -6.56 2.52 -4.34
CA SER A 37 -6.63 3.97 -4.14
C SER A 37 -5.70 4.75 -5.08
N SER A 38 -4.67 4.13 -5.62
CA SER A 38 -3.79 4.73 -6.63
C SER A 38 -4.48 4.95 -7.98
N ASN A 39 -5.65 4.33 -8.21
CA ASN A 39 -6.52 4.57 -9.38
C ASN A 39 -7.78 5.39 -9.00
N ASN A 40 -7.71 6.18 -7.93
CA ASN A 40 -8.80 7.05 -7.50
C ASN A 40 -8.93 8.23 -8.49
N PRO A 41 -10.08 8.42 -9.16
CA PRO A 41 -10.29 9.51 -10.12
C PRO A 41 -10.10 10.90 -9.50
N MET A 42 -10.25 11.06 -8.19
CA MET A 42 -10.01 12.34 -7.50
C MET A 42 -8.53 12.65 -7.24
N LEU A 43 -7.64 11.66 -7.32
CA LEU A 43 -6.22 11.81 -6.99
C LEU A 43 -5.30 11.61 -8.22
N LYS A 44 -5.90 11.30 -9.37
CA LYS A 44 -5.23 10.99 -10.64
C LYS A 44 -4.30 12.13 -11.11
N ASP A 45 -4.75 13.37 -10.99
CA ASP A 45 -3.99 14.54 -11.49
C ASP A 45 -2.80 14.93 -10.59
N GLN A 46 -2.78 14.46 -9.34
CA GLN A 46 -1.71 14.75 -8.37
C GLN A 46 -0.68 13.62 -8.25
N LEU A 47 -1.13 12.37 -8.40
CA LEU A 47 -0.30 11.17 -8.25
C LEU A 47 0.14 10.56 -9.60
N GLY A 48 -0.40 11.06 -10.72
CA GLY A 48 -0.16 10.53 -12.06
C GLY A 48 -0.99 9.27 -12.38
N ASP A 49 -0.88 8.79 -13.62
CA ASP A 49 -1.51 7.52 -14.04
C ASP A 49 -0.89 6.33 -13.30
N CYS A 50 -1.76 5.47 -12.75
CA CYS A 50 -1.35 4.27 -12.01
C CYS A 50 -0.63 3.28 -12.95
N THR A 51 0.71 3.23 -12.93
CA THR A 51 1.54 2.31 -13.74
C THR A 51 1.49 0.86 -13.25
N LEU A 52 0.96 0.65 -12.04
CA LEU A 52 0.81 -0.63 -11.38
C LEU A 52 -0.63 -0.68 -10.83
N CYS A 53 -1.59 -0.97 -11.70
CA CYS A 53 -3.00 -0.96 -11.31
C CYS A 53 -3.46 -2.35 -10.86
N GLY A 54 -3.99 -2.42 -9.66
CA GLY A 54 -4.74 -3.55 -9.10
C GLY A 54 -6.22 -3.61 -9.53
N LYS A 55 -6.61 -2.92 -10.62
CA LYS A 55 -7.88 -3.02 -11.38
C LYS A 55 -9.18 -2.64 -10.64
N LYS A 56 -10.24 -2.28 -11.39
CA LYS A 56 -11.64 -2.14 -10.92
C LYS A 56 -12.45 -3.43 -11.19
N ALA A 57 -13.51 -3.67 -10.41
CA ALA A 57 -14.26 -4.95 -10.33
C ALA A 57 -14.60 -5.58 -11.69
N ASP A 58 -14.94 -4.75 -12.68
CA ASP A 58 -15.55 -5.21 -13.94
C ASP A 58 -14.68 -4.98 -15.19
N GLU A 59 -13.45 -4.47 -15.06
CA GLU A 59 -12.55 -4.25 -16.22
C GLU A 59 -11.80 -5.54 -16.63
N ALA A 60 -10.77 -5.52 -17.48
CA ALA A 60 -9.81 -6.63 -17.61
C ALA A 60 -8.42 -6.18 -17.12
N CYS A 61 -7.76 -7.02 -16.30
CA CYS A 61 -6.44 -6.71 -15.76
C CYS A 61 -5.42 -6.77 -16.90
N GLN A 62 -4.62 -5.72 -17.11
CA GLN A 62 -3.55 -5.78 -18.12
C GLN A 62 -2.33 -6.50 -17.52
N MET A 63 -1.79 -7.50 -18.22
CA MET A 63 -0.50 -8.10 -17.82
C MET A 63 0.59 -7.02 -17.97
N PRO A 64 1.36 -6.66 -16.93
CA PRO A 64 2.60 -5.95 -17.18
C PRO A 64 3.47 -6.87 -18.02
N LYS A 65 3.90 -6.39 -19.19
CA LYS A 65 4.84 -7.12 -20.04
C LYS A 65 6.12 -7.32 -19.22
N VAL A 66 6.42 -8.58 -18.93
CA VAL A 66 7.66 -8.98 -18.28
C VAL A 66 8.81 -8.63 -19.23
N GLN A 67 9.72 -7.76 -18.78
CA GLN A 67 11.12 -7.72 -19.21
C GLN A 67 11.96 -8.00 -17.99
#